data_AF-A0A132H1G7-F1
#
_entry.id   AF-A0A132H1G7-F1
#
_cell.length_a   1.000
_cell.length_b   1.000
_cell.length_c   1.000
_cell.angle_alpha   90.00
_cell.angle_beta   90.00
_cell.angle_gamma   90.00
#
_symmetry.space_group_name_H-M   'P 1'
#
loop_
_entity.id
_entity.type
_entity.pdbx_description
1 polymer ?
#
loop_
_entity_poly.entity_id
_entity_poly.type
_entity_poly.pdbx_seq_one_letter_code
_entity_poly.pdbx_strand_id
1 'polypeptide(L)'
;MKHIFNYCVYKIAKAYKKMHMGDYIGQGYYLMFFAFTFYALALTECTLSLFDRKINEWVIILFCIPIIIEILFFADLFPNHEKIFAEYNTKYKHEKCGWIKSILVFMFVIMSLVCFIITLARYEL
;
A
#
# COMPACT_ATOMS: atom_id res chain seq x y z
N MET A 1 -2.54 -7.32 12.43
CA MET A 1 -2.30 -6.52 11.20
C MET A 1 -0.87 -6.62 10.66
N LYS A 2 0.18 -6.43 11.48
CA LYS A 2 1.60 -6.50 11.06
C LYS A 2 1.98 -7.75 10.24
N HIS A 3 1.44 -8.93 10.56
CA HIS A 3 1.70 -10.16 9.81
C HIS A 3 1.09 -10.18 8.40
N ILE A 4 -0.12 -9.64 8.23
CA ILE A 4 -0.78 -9.56 6.92
C ILE A 4 -0.05 -8.53 6.05
N PHE A 5 0.29 -7.38 6.63
CA PHE A 5 1.06 -6.34 5.93
C PHE A 5 2.40 -6.87 5.41
N ASN A 6 3.24 -7.44 6.30
CA ASN A 6 4.54 -8.01 5.90
C ASN A 6 4.40 -9.14 4.87
N TYR A 7 3.30 -9.90 4.93
CA TYR A 7 3.02 -10.92 3.95
C TYR A 7 2.70 -10.32 2.57
N CYS A 8 1.87 -9.28 2.50
CA CYS A 8 1.58 -8.58 1.25
C CYS A 8 2.85 -7.93 0.67
N VAL A 9 3.66 -7.29 1.52
CA VAL A 9 4.98 -6.76 1.14
C VAL A 9 5.85 -7.87 0.56
N TYR A 10 5.94 -9.04 1.21
CA TYR A 10 6.69 -10.18 0.68
C TYR A 10 6.21 -10.62 -0.70
N LYS A 11 4.89 -10.65 -0.95
CA LYS A 11 4.34 -11.05 -2.25
C LYS A 11 4.75 -10.12 -3.37
N ILE A 12 4.68 -8.82 -3.11
CA ILE A 12 5.12 -7.79 -4.07
C ILE A 12 6.63 -7.89 -4.25
N ALA A 13 7.39 -7.89 -3.16
CA ALA A 13 8.85 -8.02 -3.19
C ALA A 13 9.33 -9.27 -3.94
N LYS A 14 8.64 -10.41 -3.81
CA LYS A 14 8.94 -11.65 -4.53
C LYS A 14 8.72 -11.51 -6.04
N ALA A 15 7.69 -10.78 -6.47
CA ALA A 15 7.46 -10.49 -7.88
C ALA A 15 8.51 -9.53 -8.43
N TYR A 16 8.82 -8.46 -7.69
CA TYR A 16 9.82 -7.46 -8.08
C TYR A 16 11.23 -8.05 -8.14
N LYS A 17 11.58 -8.95 -7.21
CA LYS A 17 12.83 -9.71 -7.27
C LYS A 17 12.91 -10.61 -8.51
N LYS A 18 11.80 -11.23 -8.93
CA LYS A 18 11.75 -12.01 -10.18
C LYS A 18 11.90 -11.15 -11.44
N MET A 19 11.52 -9.87 -11.36
CA MET A 19 11.71 -8.88 -12.43
C MET A 19 13.10 -8.23 -12.39
N HIS A 20 14.01 -8.70 -11.54
CA HIS A 20 15.36 -8.16 -11.37
C HIS A 20 15.40 -6.67 -10.98
N MET A 21 14.36 -6.18 -10.28
CA MET A 21 14.32 -4.80 -9.79
C MET A 21 15.17 -4.66 -8.51
N GLY A 22 15.98 -3.60 -8.44
CA GLY A 22 16.71 -3.21 -7.23
C GLY A 22 15.76 -2.75 -6.12
N ASP A 23 16.15 -2.93 -4.85
CA ASP A 23 15.33 -2.61 -3.67
C ASP A 23 13.87 -3.13 -3.71
N TYR A 24 13.71 -4.40 -4.08
CA TYR A 24 12.39 -5.03 -4.18
C TYR A 24 11.60 -5.07 -2.85
N ILE A 25 12.27 -5.05 -1.69
CA ILE A 25 11.60 -4.95 -0.38
C ILE A 25 11.05 -3.55 -0.16
N GLY A 26 11.86 -2.50 -0.36
CA GLY A 26 11.41 -1.12 -0.25
C GLY A 26 10.23 -0.86 -1.18
N GLN A 27 10.32 -1.28 -2.44
CA GLN A 27 9.21 -1.20 -3.40
C GLN A 27 7.95 -1.92 -2.93
N GLY A 28 8.09 -3.11 -2.31
CA GLY A 28 6.98 -3.83 -1.69
C GLY A 28 6.32 -3.05 -0.55
N TYR A 29 7.11 -2.41 0.30
CA TYR A 29 6.61 -1.53 1.36
C TYR A 29 5.89 -0.31 0.78
N TYR A 30 6.48 0.38 -0.20
CA TYR A 30 5.87 1.53 -0.85
C TYR A 30 4.50 1.21 -1.44
N LEU A 31 4.41 0.17 -2.26
CA LEU A 31 3.15 -0.21 -2.90
C LEU A 31 2.06 -0.55 -1.89
N MET A 32 2.42 -1.24 -0.79
CA MET A 32 1.43 -1.53 0.25
C MET A 32 1.01 -0.28 1.00
N PHE A 33 1.95 0.60 1.38
CA PHE A 33 1.62 1.87 2.03
C PHE A 33 0.71 2.72 1.14
N PHE A 34 1.06 2.91 -0.14
CA PHE A 34 0.22 3.61 -1.11
C PHE A 34 -1.18 2.99 -1.22
N ALA A 35 -1.28 1.66 -1.30
CA ALA A 35 -2.57 0.98 -1.39
C ALA A 35 -3.44 1.18 -0.13
N PHE A 36 -2.85 1.10 1.06
CA PHE A 36 -3.59 1.38 2.30
C PHE A 36 -4.01 2.83 2.40
N THR A 37 -3.13 3.75 1.99
CA THR A 37 -3.39 5.18 1.92
C THR A 37 -4.56 5.50 1.00
N PHE A 38 -4.54 5.05 -0.25
CA PHE A 38 -5.62 5.34 -1.20
C PHE A 38 -6.94 4.75 -0.73
N TYR A 39 -6.90 3.55 -0.16
CA TYR A 39 -8.08 2.95 0.43
C TYR A 39 -8.61 3.76 1.63
N ALA A 40 -7.74 4.22 2.53
CA ALA A 40 -8.11 5.04 3.68
C ALA A 40 -8.64 6.42 3.27
N LEU A 41 -8.05 7.06 2.27
CA LEU A 41 -8.53 8.32 1.71
C LEU A 41 -9.91 8.14 1.07
N ALA A 42 -10.09 7.10 0.25
CA ALA A 42 -11.39 6.81 -0.36
C ALA A 42 -12.49 6.55 0.68
N LEU A 43 -12.18 5.82 1.76
CA LEU A 43 -13.12 5.59 2.87
C LEU A 43 -13.42 6.88 3.65
N THR A 44 -12.38 7.67 3.93
CA THR A 44 -12.50 8.95 4.63
C THR A 44 -13.40 9.89 3.83
N GLU A 45 -13.13 10.06 2.53
CA GLU A 45 -13.98 10.86 1.64
C GLU A 45 -15.41 10.33 1.54
N CYS A 46 -15.60 9.01 1.43
CA CYS A 46 -16.94 8.42 1.43
C CYS A 46 -17.70 8.73 2.72
N THR A 47 -17.03 8.66 3.87
CA THR A 47 -17.62 8.97 5.18
C THR A 47 -17.92 10.47 5.32
N LEU A 48 -17.01 11.31 4.82
CA LEU A 48 -17.07 12.74 4.89
C LEU A 48 -18.07 13.34 3.89
N SER A 49 -18.41 12.63 2.81
CA SER A 49 -19.49 13.02 1.88
C SER A 49 -20.85 13.22 2.57
N LEU A 50 -21.01 12.74 3.82
CA LEU A 50 -22.17 12.95 4.68
C LEU A 50 -22.15 14.30 5.43
N PHE A 51 -21.05 15.06 5.34
CA PHE A 51 -20.77 16.27 6.10
C PHE A 51 -20.41 17.45 5.19
N ASP A 52 -20.35 18.64 5.80
CA ASP A 52 -20.13 19.92 5.12
C ASP A 52 -18.78 20.01 4.39
N ARG A 53 -18.80 20.51 3.15
CA ARG A 53 -17.68 20.41 2.18
C ARG A 53 -16.35 20.96 2.71
N LYS A 54 -16.40 22.11 3.41
CA LYS A 54 -15.20 22.76 3.97
C LYS A 54 -14.50 21.94 5.06
N ILE A 55 -15.25 21.17 5.84
CA ILE A 55 -14.68 20.30 6.88
C ILE A 55 -13.94 19.13 6.21
N ASN A 56 -14.46 18.65 5.09
CA ASN A 56 -13.91 17.51 4.37
C ASN A 56 -12.53 17.80 3.77
N GLU A 57 -12.34 18.98 3.18
CA GLU A 57 -11.06 19.39 2.56
C GLU A 57 -9.91 19.46 3.57
N TRP A 58 -10.17 20.01 4.77
CA TRP A 58 -9.16 20.07 5.84
C TRP A 58 -8.76 18.69 6.34
N VAL A 59 -9.71 17.75 6.46
CA VAL A 59 -9.42 16.37 6.89
C VAL A 59 -8.59 15.63 5.84
N ILE A 60 -8.90 15.82 4.55
CA ILE A 60 -8.12 15.23 3.44
C ILE A 60 -6.68 15.76 3.47
N ILE A 61 -6.48 17.07 3.61
CA ILE A 61 -5.14 17.69 3.69
C ILE A 61 -4.36 17.15 4.89
N LEU A 62 -5.00 17.05 6.06
CA LEU A 62 -4.39 16.51 7.27
C LEU A 62 -4.04 15.01 7.15
N PHE A 63 -4.73 14.25 6.30
CA PHE A 63 -4.37 12.87 5.99
C PHE A 63 -3.23 12.78 4.98
N CYS A 64 -3.19 13.62 3.95
CA CYS A 64 -2.18 13.60 2.89
C CYS A 64 -0.78 14.04 3.36
N ILE A 65 -0.67 14.98 4.31
CA ILE A 65 0.63 15.48 4.81
C ILE A 65 1.46 14.36 5.49
N PRO A 66 0.91 13.58 6.45
CA PRO A 66 1.61 12.43 7.03
C PRO A 66 2.08 11.41 5.99
N ILE A 67 1.29 11.19 4.94
CA ILE A 67 1.62 10.26 3.86
C ILE A 67 2.83 10.75 3.06
N ILE A 68 2.86 12.04 2.71
CA ILE A 68 3.99 12.64 1.98
C ILE A 68 5.26 12.57 2.82
N ILE A 69 5.15 12.87 4.12
CA ILE A 69 6.24 12.74 5.09
C ILE A 69 6.72 11.27 5.14
N GLU A 70 5.83 10.30 5.34
CA GLU A 70 6.21 8.89 5.37
C GLU A 70 6.90 8.44 4.09
N ILE A 71 6.41 8.82 2.90
CA ILE A 71 7.04 8.48 1.61
C ILE A 71 8.44 9.09 1.50
N LEU A 72 8.62 10.35 1.92
CA LEU A 72 9.92 11.03 1.85
C LEU A 72 10.96 10.43 2.80
N PHE A 73 10.54 9.94 3.97
CA PHE A 73 11.45 9.39 4.98
C PHE A 73 11.61 7.86 4.91
N PHE A 74 10.76 7.13 4.17
CA PHE A 74 10.84 5.67 4.04
C PHE A 74 12.03 5.16 3.21
N ALA A 75 12.61 5.98 2.33
CA ALA A 75 13.69 5.56 1.42
C ALA A 75 14.98 5.17 2.15
N ASP A 76 15.23 5.78 3.31
CA ASP A 76 16.45 5.55 4.10
C ASP A 76 16.31 4.42 5.14
N LEU A 77 15.13 3.81 5.26
CA LEU A 77 14.77 2.95 6.41
C LEU A 77 15.17 1.47 6.27
N PHE A 78 15.58 0.98 5.09
CA PHE A 78 15.83 -0.46 4.88
C PHE A 78 17.19 -0.80 4.26
N PRO A 79 18.32 -0.52 4.95
CA PRO A 79 19.65 -0.87 4.45
C PRO A 79 19.89 -2.39 4.28
N ASN A 80 19.03 -3.25 4.84
CA ASN A 80 19.20 -4.71 4.87
C ASN A 80 18.07 -5.48 4.15
N HIS A 81 17.65 -5.02 2.97
CA HIS A 81 16.57 -5.64 2.19
C HIS A 81 16.77 -7.13 1.90
N GLU A 82 18.01 -7.59 1.66
CA GLU A 82 18.29 -9.01 1.40
C GLU A 82 18.00 -9.91 2.61
N LYS A 83 18.41 -9.46 3.81
CA LYS A 83 18.19 -10.19 5.06
C LYS A 83 16.70 -10.32 5.36
N ILE A 84 15.97 -9.21 5.24
CA ILE A 84 14.51 -9.18 5.46
C ILE A 84 13.80 -10.12 4.48
N PHE A 85 14.21 -10.11 3.22
CA PHE A 85 13.63 -11.02 2.23
C PHE A 85 13.92 -12.49 2.52
N ALA A 86 15.13 -12.83 2.95
CA ALA A 86 15.49 -14.20 3.34
C ALA A 86 14.62 -14.69 4.51
N GLU A 87 14.39 -13.84 5.51
CA GLU A 87 13.48 -14.12 6.63
C GLU A 87 12.06 -14.38 6.14
N TYR A 88 11.52 -13.51 5.28
CA TYR A 88 10.17 -13.68 4.73
C TYR A 88 10.04 -14.93 3.86
N ASN A 89 11.05 -15.21 3.03
CA ASN A 89 11.03 -16.37 2.17
C ASN A 89 11.06 -17.67 2.98
N THR A 90 11.80 -17.71 4.09
CA THR A 90 11.79 -18.84 5.02
C THR A 90 10.43 -18.98 5.69
N LYS A 91 9.87 -17.87 6.18
CA LYS A 91 8.59 -17.85 6.90
C LYS A 91 7.40 -18.25 6.04
N TYR A 92 7.37 -17.87 4.76
CA TYR A 92 6.24 -18.06 3.86
C TYR A 92 6.47 -19.15 2.79
N LYS A 93 7.54 -19.95 2.91
CA LYS A 93 7.96 -20.95 1.91
C LYS A 93 6.89 -21.97 1.54
N HIS A 94 6.13 -22.44 2.52
CA HIS A 94 5.19 -23.58 2.39
C HIS A 94 3.73 -23.14 2.33
N GLU A 95 3.46 -21.94 1.83
CA GLU A 95 2.10 -21.45 1.70
C GLU A 95 1.27 -22.25 0.67
N LYS A 96 0.06 -22.66 1.07
CA LYS A 96 -0.94 -23.20 0.14
C LYS A 96 -1.52 -22.07 -0.72
N CYS A 97 -1.82 -22.37 -1.98
CA CYS A 97 -2.42 -21.44 -2.95
C CYS A 97 -1.62 -20.14 -3.16
N GLY A 98 -0.29 -20.23 -3.14
CA GLY A 98 0.60 -19.06 -3.19
C GLY A 98 0.37 -18.13 -4.37
N TRP A 99 0.02 -18.66 -5.55
CA TRP A 99 -0.28 -17.87 -6.75
C TRP A 99 -1.57 -17.04 -6.62
N ILE A 100 -2.67 -17.68 -6.21
CA ILE A 100 -3.97 -17.00 -5.99
C ILE A 100 -3.80 -15.87 -4.98
N LYS A 101 -3.09 -16.13 -3.87
CA LYS A 101 -2.84 -15.10 -2.86
C LYS A 101 -1.99 -13.94 -3.37
N SER A 102 -1.02 -14.20 -4.27
CA SER A 102 -0.29 -13.11 -4.92
C SER A 102 -1.21 -12.23 -5.76
N ILE A 103 -2.10 -12.84 -6.57
CA ILE A 103 -3.08 -12.11 -7.38
C ILE A 103 -3.97 -11.24 -6.50
N LEU A 104 -4.48 -11.77 -5.38
CA LEU A 104 -5.30 -11.00 -4.45
C LEU A 104 -4.57 -9.76 -3.90
N VAL A 105 -3.27 -9.88 -3.60
CA VAL A 105 -2.48 -8.74 -3.14
C VAL A 105 -2.36 -7.68 -4.24
N PHE A 106 -2.08 -8.06 -5.48
CA PHE A 106 -2.00 -7.11 -6.59
C PHE A 106 -3.35 -6.49 -6.93
N MET A 107 -4.43 -7.28 -6.90
CA MET A 107 -5.79 -6.76 -7.07
C MET A 107 -6.13 -5.73 -5.99
N PHE A 108 -5.77 -5.98 -4.73
CA PHE A 108 -5.97 -5.00 -3.67
C PHE A 108 -5.27 -3.67 -3.98
N VAL A 109 -3.99 -3.71 -4.37
CA VAL A 109 -3.23 -2.50 -4.73
C VAL A 109 -3.92 -1.71 -5.85
N ILE A 110 -4.33 -2.39 -6.92
CA ILE A 110 -5.01 -1.75 -8.06
C ILE A 110 -6.36 -1.19 -7.64
N MET A 111 -7.17 -1.97 -6.92
CA MET A 111 -8.50 -1.57 -6.49
C MET A 111 -8.47 -0.40 -5.51
N SER A 112 -7.46 -0.31 -4.64
CA SER A 112 -7.27 0.85 -3.77
C SER A 112 -7.11 2.14 -4.57
N LEU A 113 -6.29 2.13 -5.62
CA LEU A 113 -6.11 3.28 -6.51
C LEU A 113 -7.40 3.61 -7.25
N VAL A 114 -8.06 2.60 -7.82
CA VAL A 114 -9.34 2.78 -8.54
C VAL A 114 -10.41 3.39 -7.61
N CYS A 115 -10.53 2.90 -6.38
CA CYS A 115 -11.43 3.46 -5.39
C CYS A 115 -11.14 4.93 -5.13
N PHE A 116 -9.88 5.30 -4.94
CA PHE A 116 -9.50 6.70 -4.71
C PHE A 116 -9.82 7.59 -5.92
N ILE A 117 -9.51 7.16 -7.15
CA ILE A 117 -9.82 7.92 -8.37
C ILE A 117 -11.33 8.12 -8.52
N ILE A 118 -12.15 7.10 -8.26
CA ILE A 118 -13.61 7.21 -8.32
C ILE A 118 -14.12 8.22 -7.29
N THR A 119 -13.55 8.22 -6.08
CA THR A 119 -13.98 9.16 -5.04
C THR A 119 -13.59 10.60 -5.37
N LEU A 120 -12.40 10.82 -5.94
CA LEU A 120 -12.00 12.13 -6.47
C LEU A 120 -12.91 12.60 -7.61
N ALA A 121 -13.23 11.72 -8.58
CA ALA A 121 -14.09 12.06 -9.71
C ALA A 121 -15.52 12.46 -9.29
N ARG A 122 -16.01 11.90 -8.17
CA ARG A 122 -17.28 12.33 -7.55
C ARG A 122 -17.22 13.76 -6.98
N TYR A 123 -16.04 14.26 -6.64
CA TYR A 123 -15.87 15.58 -6.02
C TYR A 123 -15.90 16.73 -7.04
N GLU A 124 -15.70 16.43 -8.33
CA GLU A 124 -15.72 17.41 -9.42
C GLU A 124 -17.14 17.67 -10.00
N LEU A 125 -18.13 16.83 -9.65
CA LEU A 125 -19.54 16.96 -10.05
C LEU A 125 -20.39 17.62 -8.96
#